data_AF-A0A7M1SUV2-F1
#
_entry.id   AF-A0A7M1SUV2-F1
#
_cell.length_a   1.000
_cell.length_b   1.000
_cell.length_c   1.000
_cell.angle_alpha   90.00
_cell.angle_beta   90.00
_cell.angle_gamma   90.00
#
_symmetry.space_group_name_H-M   'P 1'
#
loop_
_entity.id
_entity.type
_entity.pdbx_description
1 polymer ?
#
loop_
_entity_poly.entity_id
_entity_poly.type
_entity_poly.pdbx_seq_one_letter_code
_entity_poly.pdbx_strand_id
1 'polypeptide(L)'
;MPEVGKRLRGRIFLRNATTQSMCYVIWIELRGTNFYWGIPHPTPDLPSTRIVPGQPTAITVPADFGRFPRASAKTSFHASGVTHVTSDGNGSQVLRDTYVGPITDFREPTLFAAMYTAVLGKRHPYPRNPGRGGVSAHILDIPESHWNRRWYVDFSLTPSGAYPPWPGVFLKDGVAPRVQTTPFLSEELDLILVVRATPIEGELNSWQPDKDLLVRVTPPEVRRPRSGMD
;
A
#
# COMPACT_ATOMS: atom_id res chain seq x y z
N MET A 1 -27.41 -2.03 19.89
CA MET A 1 -27.01 -2.77 18.68
C MET A 1 -26.22 -1.81 17.82
N PRO A 2 -24.91 -2.02 17.58
CA PRO A 2 -24.11 -1.11 16.77
C PRO A 2 -24.58 -1.16 15.30
N GLU A 3 -24.60 -0.01 14.62
CA GLU A 3 -25.02 0.06 13.21
C GLU A 3 -24.13 -0.81 12.34
N VAL A 4 -24.72 -1.82 11.72
CA VAL A 4 -24.15 -2.49 10.55
C VAL A 4 -23.99 -1.43 9.45
N GLY A 5 -22.75 -1.06 9.12
CA GLY A 5 -22.44 -0.66 7.74
C GLY A 5 -21.91 0.75 7.46
N LYS A 6 -21.20 1.43 8.38
CA LYS A 6 -20.45 2.63 7.97
C LYS A 6 -19.25 2.23 7.09
N ARG A 7 -19.46 2.29 5.77
CA ARG A 7 -18.43 2.08 4.75
C ARG A 7 -17.49 3.28 4.70
N LEU A 8 -16.25 3.10 5.13
CA LEU A 8 -15.23 4.14 5.03
C LEU A 8 -14.41 3.93 3.77
N ARG A 9 -14.19 4.99 3.01
CA ARG A 9 -13.43 4.96 1.75
C ARG A 9 -12.34 6.00 1.84
N GLY A 10 -11.13 5.61 1.47
CA GLY A 10 -9.96 6.47 1.45
C GLY A 10 -9.26 6.44 0.10
N ARG A 11 -8.59 7.54 -0.22
CA ARG A 11 -7.69 7.66 -1.37
C ARG A 11 -6.40 8.31 -0.93
N ILE A 12 -5.29 7.75 -1.37
CA ILE A 12 -3.96 8.27 -1.11
C ILE A 12 -3.47 8.97 -2.36
N PHE A 13 -2.98 10.20 -2.18
CA PHE A 13 -2.44 11.03 -3.24
C PHE A 13 -1.03 11.53 -2.88
N LEU A 14 -0.19 11.65 -3.89
CA LEU A 14 1.04 12.44 -3.83
C LEU A 14 0.76 13.76 -4.56
N ARG A 15 0.97 14.90 -3.91
CA ARG A 15 0.69 16.23 -4.47
C ARG A 15 1.97 17.03 -4.58
N ASN A 16 2.21 17.65 -5.72
CA ASN A 16 3.26 18.64 -5.84
C ASN A 16 2.90 19.87 -5.00
N ALA A 17 3.71 20.20 -3.99
CA ALA A 17 3.43 21.28 -3.05
C ALA A 17 3.33 22.66 -3.73
N THR A 18 4.04 22.85 -4.85
CA THR A 18 4.07 24.12 -5.60
C THR A 18 2.96 24.18 -6.64
N THR A 19 2.91 23.20 -7.55
CA THR A 19 1.97 23.23 -8.69
C THR A 19 0.59 22.67 -8.36
N GLN A 20 0.42 22.07 -7.17
CA GLN A 20 -0.80 21.39 -6.73
C GLN A 20 -1.23 20.20 -7.61
N SER A 21 -0.37 19.76 -8.55
CA SER A 21 -0.61 18.58 -9.36
C SER A 21 -0.67 17.33 -8.48
N MET A 22 -1.70 16.49 -8.65
CA MET A 22 -1.95 15.32 -7.79
C MET A 22 -1.82 14.02 -8.57
N CYS A 23 -1.15 13.04 -7.99
CA CYS A 23 -1.08 11.66 -8.47
C CYS A 23 -1.85 10.76 -7.51
N TYR A 24 -2.88 10.07 -8.02
CA TYR A 24 -3.61 9.04 -7.27
C TYR A 24 -2.79 7.75 -7.24
N VAL A 25 -2.55 7.18 -6.06
CA VAL A 25 -1.67 6.01 -5.93
C VAL A 25 -2.37 4.79 -5.37
N ILE A 26 -3.22 4.95 -4.36
CA ILE A 26 -3.85 3.82 -3.65
C ILE A 26 -5.27 4.19 -3.23
N TRP A 27 -6.18 3.24 -3.36
CA TRP A 27 -7.52 3.31 -2.80
C TRP A 27 -7.66 2.30 -1.68
N ILE A 28 -8.41 2.69 -0.65
CA ILE A 28 -8.69 1.84 0.51
C ILE A 28 -10.16 1.90 0.86
N GLU A 29 -10.64 0.87 1.52
CA GLU A 29 -12.01 0.77 1.95
C GLU A 29 -12.16 -0.17 3.16
N LEU A 30 -12.89 0.28 4.18
CA LEU A 30 -13.22 -0.51 5.36
C LEU A 30 -14.74 -0.75 5.41
N ARG A 31 -15.16 -2.01 5.54
CA ARG A 31 -16.56 -2.44 5.68
C ARG A 31 -16.70 -3.36 6.89
N GLY A 32 -17.16 -2.80 8.01
CA GLY A 32 -17.07 -3.50 9.30
C GLY A 32 -15.61 -3.86 9.56
N THR A 33 -15.32 -5.14 9.76
CA THR A 33 -13.96 -5.66 9.98
C THR A 33 -13.21 -6.07 8.70
N ASN A 34 -13.82 -5.92 7.52
CA ASN A 34 -13.17 -6.27 6.25
C ASN A 34 -12.48 -5.05 5.65
N PHE A 35 -11.20 -5.18 5.35
CA PHE A 35 -10.40 -4.13 4.73
C PHE A 35 -10.09 -4.48 3.28
N TYR A 36 -10.24 -3.51 2.39
CA TYR A 36 -10.00 -3.66 0.98
C TYR A 36 -9.06 -2.57 0.52
N TRP A 37 -8.19 -2.89 -0.41
CA TRP A 37 -7.33 -1.91 -1.03
C TRP A 37 -6.95 -2.31 -2.44
N GLY A 38 -6.45 -1.33 -3.18
CA GLY A 38 -5.87 -1.57 -4.49
C GLY A 38 -5.26 -0.30 -5.06
N ILE A 39 -4.80 -0.42 -6.29
CA ILE A 39 -4.23 0.65 -7.07
C ILE A 39 -5.25 1.15 -8.11
N PRO A 40 -5.18 2.42 -8.52
CA PRO A 40 -6.20 3.02 -9.39
C PRO A 40 -6.08 2.67 -10.88
N HIS A 41 -5.00 1.99 -11.27
CA HIS A 41 -4.70 1.64 -12.64
C HIS A 41 -4.20 0.18 -12.70
N PRO A 42 -4.43 -0.57 -13.78
CA PRO A 42 -3.85 -1.90 -13.93
C PRO A 42 -2.32 -1.84 -13.88
N THR A 43 -1.67 -2.69 -13.10
CA THR A 43 -0.19 -2.85 -13.10
C THR A 43 0.21 -4.24 -13.55
N PRO A 44 1.45 -4.43 -14.02
CA PRO A 44 2.02 -5.77 -14.23
C PRO A 44 1.77 -6.70 -13.03
N ASP A 45 1.28 -7.91 -13.31
CA ASP A 45 1.04 -8.92 -12.28
C ASP A 45 2.35 -9.64 -11.92
N LEU A 46 3.00 -9.17 -10.86
CA LEU A 46 4.28 -9.70 -10.37
C LEU A 46 4.09 -10.62 -9.15
N PRO A 47 5.00 -11.58 -8.91
CA PRO A 47 5.02 -12.36 -7.68
C PRO A 47 5.23 -11.47 -6.45
N SER A 48 4.66 -11.88 -5.32
CA SER A 48 4.86 -11.20 -4.03
C SER A 48 6.32 -11.26 -3.60
N THR A 49 6.79 -10.17 -3.00
CA THR A 49 8.06 -10.17 -2.26
C THR A 49 7.75 -10.42 -0.79
N ARG A 50 8.37 -11.47 -0.22
CA ARG A 50 8.30 -11.73 1.22
C ARG A 50 9.23 -10.76 1.93
N ILE A 51 8.68 -10.04 2.90
CA ILE A 51 9.44 -9.10 3.71
C ILE A 51 9.62 -9.73 5.08
N VAL A 52 10.88 -9.90 5.49
CA VAL A 52 11.21 -10.39 6.83
C VAL A 52 11.60 -9.18 7.69
N PRO A 53 10.85 -8.88 8.76
CA PRO A 53 11.18 -7.76 9.65
C PRO A 53 12.64 -7.82 10.13
N GLY A 54 13.32 -6.69 10.07
CA GLY A 54 14.72 -6.58 10.48
C GLY A 54 15.74 -7.17 9.51
N GLN A 55 15.33 -7.66 8.33
CA GLN A 55 16.23 -8.18 7.30
C GLN A 55 16.16 -7.35 6.00
N PRO A 56 17.32 -7.05 5.38
CA PRO A 56 17.35 -6.46 4.05
C PRO A 56 16.58 -7.36 3.06
N THR A 57 15.63 -6.78 2.34
CA THR A 57 14.85 -7.49 1.32
C THR A 57 15.25 -6.99 -0.06
N ALA A 58 15.84 -7.87 -0.87
CA ALA A 58 16.17 -7.56 -2.25
C ALA A 58 14.92 -7.66 -3.14
N ILE A 59 14.57 -6.56 -3.80
CA ILE A 59 13.49 -6.54 -4.79
C ILE A 59 14.12 -6.56 -6.17
N THR A 60 13.90 -7.65 -6.91
CA THR A 60 14.39 -7.80 -8.28
C THR A 60 13.26 -7.52 -9.25
N VAL A 61 13.50 -6.65 -10.22
CA VAL A 61 12.53 -6.40 -11.29
C VAL A 61 12.83 -7.34 -12.46
N PRO A 62 11.87 -8.17 -12.90
CA PRO A 62 12.11 -9.07 -14.02
C PRO A 62 12.50 -8.32 -15.30
N ALA A 63 13.43 -8.87 -16.08
CA ALA A 63 13.90 -8.26 -17.32
C ALA A 63 12.75 -8.09 -18.35
N ASP A 64 11.77 -8.99 -18.32
CA ASP A 64 10.58 -9.00 -19.16
C ASP A 64 9.38 -8.31 -18.52
N PHE A 65 9.58 -7.45 -17.51
CA PHE A 65 8.53 -6.68 -16.80
C PHE A 65 7.45 -6.07 -17.72
N GLY A 66 7.85 -5.56 -18.90
CA GLY A 66 6.91 -4.97 -19.86
C GLY A 66 5.98 -5.96 -20.56
N ARG A 67 6.22 -7.27 -20.47
CA ARG A 67 5.45 -8.34 -21.10
C ARG A 67 4.42 -8.99 -20.16
N PHE A 68 4.49 -8.70 -18.85
CA PHE A 68 3.54 -9.23 -17.90
C PHE A 68 2.14 -8.68 -18.19
N PRO A 69 1.09 -9.52 -18.08
CA PRO A 69 -0.28 -9.06 -18.18
C PRO A 69 -0.52 -7.97 -17.12
N ARG A 70 -1.21 -6.91 -17.52
CA ARG A 70 -1.62 -5.88 -16.59
C ARG A 70 -2.93 -6.32 -15.97
N ALA A 71 -2.98 -6.33 -14.65
CA ALA A 71 -4.16 -6.69 -13.90
C ALA A 71 -4.57 -5.57 -12.95
N SER A 72 -5.87 -5.38 -12.81
CA SER A 72 -6.44 -4.62 -11.70
C SER A 72 -6.44 -5.53 -10.48
N ALA A 73 -5.50 -5.32 -9.56
CA ALA A 73 -5.47 -6.08 -8.31
C ALA A 73 -6.40 -5.41 -7.28
N LYS A 74 -7.44 -6.12 -6.88
CA LYS A 74 -8.19 -5.82 -5.66
C LYS A 74 -7.80 -6.81 -4.59
N THR A 75 -7.28 -6.29 -3.49
CA THR A 75 -6.91 -7.06 -2.32
C THR A 75 -8.02 -6.93 -1.28
N SER A 76 -8.56 -8.06 -0.82
CA SER A 76 -9.55 -8.12 0.24
C SER A 76 -9.01 -8.88 1.43
N PHE A 77 -9.09 -8.25 2.58
CA PHE A 77 -8.69 -8.78 3.87
C PHE A 77 -9.94 -8.95 4.72
N HIS A 78 -10.20 -10.19 5.11
CA HIS A 78 -11.45 -10.55 5.79
C HIS A 78 -11.26 -10.77 7.28
N ALA A 79 -12.38 -10.90 7.99
CA ALA A 79 -12.38 -11.30 9.41
C ALA A 79 -11.65 -12.63 9.68
N SER A 80 -11.44 -13.47 8.66
CA SER A 80 -10.62 -14.69 8.75
C SER A 80 -9.11 -14.41 8.86
N GLY A 81 -8.67 -13.16 8.69
CA GLY A 81 -7.27 -12.77 8.61
C GLY A 81 -6.57 -13.15 7.30
N VAL A 82 -7.32 -13.65 6.32
CA VAL A 82 -6.79 -14.02 5.00
C VAL A 82 -6.95 -12.85 4.03
N THR A 83 -5.86 -12.58 3.32
CA THR A 83 -5.78 -11.65 2.21
C THR A 83 -5.98 -12.41 0.90
N HIS A 84 -7.07 -12.11 0.20
CA HIS A 84 -7.33 -12.57 -1.16
C HIS A 84 -6.96 -11.49 -2.16
N VAL A 85 -6.40 -11.90 -3.28
CA VAL A 85 -6.07 -11.01 -4.38
C VAL A 85 -6.93 -11.43 -5.57
N THR A 86 -7.69 -10.49 -6.11
CA THR A 86 -8.48 -10.72 -7.33
C THR A 86 -7.87 -9.90 -8.47
N SER A 87 -7.50 -10.57 -9.56
CA SER A 87 -7.07 -9.98 -10.82
C SER A 87 -8.06 -10.33 -11.93
N ASP A 88 -8.22 -9.43 -12.89
CA ASP A 88 -9.11 -9.53 -14.05
C ASP A 88 -8.47 -10.24 -15.27
N GLY A 89 -7.29 -10.85 -15.11
CA GLY A 89 -6.53 -11.49 -16.19
C GLY A 89 -6.76 -13.00 -16.32
N ASN A 90 -6.76 -13.51 -17.57
CA ASN A 90 -6.99 -14.91 -17.98
C ASN A 90 -5.93 -15.95 -17.51
N GLY A 91 -5.27 -15.78 -16.36
CA GLY A 91 -4.22 -16.67 -15.87
C GLY A 91 -4.37 -16.99 -14.39
N SER A 92 -3.88 -18.17 -13.97
CA SER A 92 -3.77 -18.54 -12.57
C SER A 92 -3.11 -17.41 -11.79
N GLN A 93 -3.68 -17.02 -10.66
CA GLN A 93 -3.10 -15.98 -9.80
C GLN A 93 -1.66 -16.37 -9.45
N VAL A 94 -0.70 -15.50 -9.80
CA VAL A 94 0.69 -15.68 -9.33
C VAL A 94 0.73 -15.51 -7.81
N LEU A 95 -0.16 -14.69 -7.26
CA LEU A 95 -0.32 -14.50 -5.83
C LEU A 95 -1.17 -15.59 -5.21
N ARG A 96 -0.69 -16.07 -4.07
CA ARG A 96 -1.42 -16.96 -3.19
C ARG A 96 -2.07 -16.14 -2.08
N ASP A 97 -3.16 -16.67 -1.56
CA ASP A 97 -3.75 -16.21 -0.31
C ASP A 97 -2.68 -16.14 0.79
N THR A 98 -2.67 -15.03 1.52
CA THR A 98 -1.72 -14.80 2.61
C THR A 98 -2.48 -14.56 3.89
N TYR A 99 -2.13 -15.27 4.96
CA TYR A 99 -2.68 -15.03 6.30
C TYR A 99 -1.85 -14.00 7.06
N VAL A 100 -2.53 -12.97 7.58
CA VAL A 100 -1.92 -11.86 8.35
C VAL A 100 -2.53 -11.74 9.76
N GLY A 101 -3.48 -12.62 10.13
CA GLY A 101 -4.31 -12.46 11.33
C GLY A 101 -5.44 -11.46 11.11
N PRO A 102 -6.53 -11.46 11.89
CA PRO A 102 -7.64 -10.52 11.72
C PRO A 102 -7.28 -9.11 12.20
N ILE A 103 -7.90 -8.08 11.61
CA ILE A 103 -7.59 -6.66 11.89
C ILE A 103 -7.78 -6.28 13.37
N THR A 104 -8.74 -6.92 14.04
CA THR A 104 -9.03 -6.75 15.47
C THR A 104 -7.89 -7.17 16.39
N ASP A 105 -7.00 -8.01 15.86
CA ASP A 105 -5.89 -8.59 16.61
C ASP A 105 -4.58 -7.85 16.35
N PHE A 106 -4.59 -6.79 15.54
CA PHE A 106 -3.41 -5.97 15.34
C PHE A 106 -2.96 -5.37 16.68
N ARG A 107 -1.69 -5.59 17.01
CA ARG A 107 -1.00 -5.05 18.18
C ARG A 107 0.26 -4.28 17.81
N GLU A 108 0.61 -4.30 16.55
CA GLU A 108 1.73 -3.59 15.94
C GLU A 108 1.29 -3.13 14.54
N PRO A 109 2.00 -2.18 13.93
CA PRO A 109 1.69 -1.81 12.56
C PRO A 109 1.72 -3.05 11.65
N THR A 110 0.89 -3.09 10.62
CA THR A 110 0.81 -4.21 9.69
C THR A 110 0.84 -3.65 8.27
N LEU A 111 1.91 -3.97 7.53
CA LEU A 111 2.12 -3.51 6.15
C LEU A 111 1.21 -4.26 5.18
N PHE A 112 0.39 -3.52 4.44
CA PHE A 112 -0.53 -4.09 3.44
C PHE A 112 0.00 -3.96 2.02
N ALA A 113 0.68 -2.86 1.70
CA ALA A 113 1.31 -2.71 0.39
C ALA A 113 2.51 -1.77 0.41
N ALA A 114 3.39 -2.02 -0.53
CA ALA A 114 4.49 -1.13 -0.90
C ALA A 114 4.51 -0.97 -2.42
N MET A 115 4.90 0.19 -2.93
CA MET A 115 5.03 0.40 -4.37
C MET A 115 6.12 1.41 -4.69
N TYR A 116 6.74 1.24 -5.83
CA TYR A 116 7.50 2.28 -6.47
C TYR A 116 6.63 2.92 -7.55
N THR A 117 6.32 4.20 -7.37
CA THR A 117 5.56 4.97 -8.37
C THR A 117 6.39 5.11 -9.64
N ALA A 118 5.80 5.35 -10.80
CA ALA A 118 6.45 6.03 -11.91
C ALA A 118 6.96 7.40 -11.43
N VAL A 119 7.85 8.02 -12.22
CA VAL A 119 8.23 9.42 -11.99
C VAL A 119 6.96 10.27 -12.00
N LEU A 120 6.71 11.02 -10.91
CA LEU A 120 5.41 11.71 -10.75
C LEU A 120 5.16 12.73 -11.85
N GLY A 121 6.21 13.44 -12.29
CA GLY A 121 6.14 14.34 -13.45
C GLY A 121 5.77 13.68 -14.78
N LYS A 122 5.83 12.35 -14.89
CA LYS A 122 5.41 11.59 -16.08
C LYS A 122 4.01 11.00 -15.96
N ARG A 123 3.39 11.04 -14.78
CA ARG A 123 2.03 10.55 -14.56
C ARG A 123 1.00 11.59 -15.01
N HIS A 124 -0.12 11.11 -15.53
CA HIS A 124 -1.27 11.98 -15.78
C HIS A 124 -1.83 12.48 -14.44
N PRO A 125 -1.97 13.81 -14.25
CA PRO A 125 -2.55 14.36 -13.04
C PRO A 125 -3.99 13.87 -12.84
N TYR A 126 -4.37 13.65 -11.58
CA TYR A 126 -5.73 13.31 -11.20
C TYR A 126 -6.65 14.53 -11.41
N PRO A 127 -7.65 14.46 -12.31
CA PRO A 127 -8.36 15.65 -12.78
C PRO A 127 -9.62 15.98 -11.95
N ARG A 128 -9.91 15.24 -10.87
CA ARG A 128 -11.17 15.35 -10.12
C ARG A 128 -10.91 15.86 -8.71
N ASN A 129 -11.97 16.33 -8.04
CA ASN A 129 -11.90 16.60 -6.60
C ASN A 129 -11.53 15.31 -5.84
N PRO A 130 -10.45 15.30 -5.02
CA PRO A 130 -10.00 14.13 -4.26
C PRO A 130 -11.09 13.51 -3.39
N GLY A 131 -11.91 14.36 -2.74
CA GLY A 131 -12.97 13.95 -1.81
C GLY A 131 -14.30 13.59 -2.46
N ARG A 132 -14.39 13.63 -3.80
CA ARG A 132 -15.64 13.37 -4.53
C ARG A 132 -16.22 11.99 -4.17
N GLY A 133 -17.49 11.98 -3.79
CA GLY A 133 -18.26 10.78 -3.46
C GLY A 133 -18.22 10.36 -1.99
N GLY A 134 -17.93 11.30 -1.07
CA GLY A 134 -17.84 11.03 0.37
C GLY A 134 -16.61 10.20 0.73
N VAL A 135 -15.52 10.38 -0.02
CA VAL A 135 -14.27 9.62 0.13
C VAL A 135 -13.25 10.50 0.85
N SER A 136 -12.60 9.97 1.88
CA SER A 136 -11.50 10.67 2.54
C SER A 136 -10.29 10.72 1.63
N ALA A 137 -9.67 11.90 1.51
CA ALA A 137 -8.45 12.09 0.74
C ALA A 137 -7.26 12.28 1.70
N HIS A 138 -6.24 11.44 1.54
CA HIS A 138 -4.98 11.50 2.27
C HIS A 138 -3.91 11.98 1.31
N ILE A 139 -3.46 13.21 1.50
CA ILE A 139 -2.58 13.90 0.56
C ILE A 139 -1.21 14.07 1.21
N LEU A 140 -0.18 13.55 0.55
CA LEU A 140 1.22 13.75 0.94
C LEU A 140 1.82 14.83 0.04
N ASP A 141 2.26 15.93 0.63
CA ASP A 141 2.87 17.04 -0.10
C ASP A 141 4.33 16.76 -0.42
N ILE A 142 4.64 16.77 -1.71
CA ILE A 142 5.94 16.48 -2.29
C ILE A 142 6.60 17.79 -2.72
N PRO A 143 7.84 18.08 -2.26
CA PRO A 143 8.59 19.25 -2.73
C PRO A 143 8.83 19.19 -4.25
N GLU A 144 8.75 20.33 -4.92
CA GLU A 144 9.00 20.46 -6.37
C GLU A 144 10.33 19.82 -6.79
N SER A 145 11.39 19.99 -5.99
CA SER A 145 12.73 19.45 -6.23
C SER A 145 12.79 17.92 -6.31
N HIS A 146 11.75 17.23 -5.82
CA HIS A 146 11.63 15.77 -5.86
C HIS A 146 10.44 15.29 -6.70
N TRP A 147 9.70 16.19 -7.35
CA TRP A 147 8.54 15.82 -8.16
C TRP A 147 8.91 14.95 -9.35
N ASN A 148 10.06 15.21 -9.96
CA ASN A 148 10.59 14.43 -11.08
C ASN A 148 11.38 13.19 -10.63
N ARG A 149 11.16 12.72 -9.40
CA ARG A 149 11.73 11.47 -8.90
C ARG A 149 10.67 10.38 -8.79
N ARG A 150 11.17 9.15 -8.73
CA ARG A 150 10.44 7.97 -8.32
C ARG A 150 10.25 7.97 -6.81
N TRP A 151 9.09 7.52 -6.33
CA TRP A 151 8.79 7.45 -4.91
C TRP A 151 8.48 6.02 -4.50
N TYR A 152 9.07 5.60 -3.38
CA TYR A 152 8.64 4.43 -2.64
C TYR A 152 7.52 4.85 -1.70
N VAL A 153 6.35 4.22 -1.83
CA VAL A 153 5.18 4.46 -0.99
C VAL A 153 4.81 3.18 -0.30
N ASP A 154 4.67 3.23 1.02
CA ASP A 154 4.11 2.14 1.82
C ASP A 154 2.89 2.60 2.60
N PHE A 155 2.02 1.66 2.93
CA PHE A 155 0.97 1.91 3.90
C PHE A 155 0.71 0.72 4.82
N SER A 156 0.46 1.03 6.08
CA SER A 156 0.16 0.07 7.13
C SER A 156 -1.06 0.48 7.93
N LEU A 157 -1.69 -0.49 8.59
CA LEU A 157 -2.68 -0.25 9.63
C LEU A 157 -2.05 -0.53 10.98
N THR A 158 -2.36 0.28 11.98
CA THR A 158 -1.89 0.12 13.35
C THR A 158 -2.99 0.56 14.32
N PRO A 159 -3.05 0.04 15.56
CA PRO A 159 -3.97 0.58 16.55
C PRO A 159 -3.56 1.99 17.00
N SER A 160 -4.33 2.66 17.86
CA SER A 160 -3.87 3.90 18.48
C SER A 160 -2.88 3.62 19.61
N GLY A 161 -1.80 4.41 19.65
CA GLY A 161 -0.71 4.23 20.61
C GLY A 161 0.65 4.58 20.06
N ALA A 162 1.66 4.60 20.93
CA ALA A 162 3.05 4.77 20.56
C ALA A 162 3.65 3.41 20.17
N TYR A 163 3.82 3.19 18.87
CA TYR A 163 4.50 2.01 18.34
C TYR A 163 5.96 2.33 18.05
N PRO A 164 6.86 1.32 18.13
CA PRO A 164 8.17 1.48 17.53
C PRO A 164 7.96 1.88 16.07
N PRO A 165 8.83 2.76 15.51
CA PRO A 165 8.78 3.04 14.09
C PRO A 165 8.86 1.70 13.37
N TRP A 166 7.76 1.33 12.68
CA TRP A 166 7.74 0.16 11.81
C TRP A 166 9.05 0.17 11.04
N PRO A 167 9.80 -0.95 10.98
CA PRO A 167 10.97 -1.03 10.12
C PRO A 167 10.41 -0.79 8.73
N GLY A 168 10.48 0.45 8.28
CA GLY A 168 10.14 0.78 6.92
C GLY A 168 10.98 -0.17 6.10
N VAL A 169 10.37 -0.71 5.05
CA VAL A 169 11.13 -1.50 4.09
C VAL A 169 11.91 -0.46 3.30
N PHE A 170 12.92 0.08 3.95
CA PHE A 170 13.74 1.13 3.43
C PHE A 170 14.72 0.45 2.51
N LEU A 171 14.84 0.99 1.30
CA LEU A 171 15.78 0.51 0.29
C LEU A 171 17.23 0.76 0.68
N LYS A 172 17.44 1.47 1.79
CA LYS A 172 18.73 1.74 2.41
C LYS A 172 18.52 2.01 3.90
N ASP A 173 19.31 1.35 4.73
CA ASP A 173 19.26 1.56 6.18
C ASP A 173 19.47 3.04 6.52
N GLY A 174 18.68 3.52 7.49
CA GLY A 174 18.80 4.90 8.01
C GLY A 174 18.13 6.00 7.18
N VAL A 175 17.41 5.68 6.10
CA VAL A 175 16.62 6.67 5.36
C VAL A 175 15.26 6.86 6.04
N ALA A 176 15.09 7.94 6.80
CA ALA A 176 13.78 8.32 7.33
C ALA A 176 12.78 8.64 6.20
N PRO A 177 11.49 8.31 6.35
CA PRO A 177 10.48 8.73 5.39
C PRO A 177 10.44 10.26 5.33
N ARG A 178 10.39 10.81 4.11
CA ARG A 178 10.39 12.28 3.95
C ARG A 178 9.02 12.89 4.18
N VAL A 179 7.96 12.11 3.92
CA VAL A 179 6.58 12.55 4.10
C VAL A 179 5.76 11.41 4.70
N GLN A 180 4.91 11.74 5.68
CA GLN A 180 4.02 10.79 6.33
C GLN A 180 2.65 11.44 6.58
N THR A 181 1.59 10.63 6.51
CA THR A 181 0.28 10.98 7.05
C THR A 181 -0.25 9.82 7.90
N THR A 182 -0.93 10.15 9.00
CA THR A 182 -1.46 9.18 9.97
C THR A 182 -2.94 9.45 10.28
N PRO A 183 -3.84 9.37 9.29
CA PRO A 183 -5.26 9.58 9.53
C PRO A 183 -5.85 8.46 10.40
N PHE A 184 -6.71 8.84 11.36
CA PHE A 184 -7.62 7.90 11.99
C PHE A 184 -8.55 7.32 10.93
N LEU A 185 -8.59 5.98 10.86
CA LEU A 185 -9.42 5.25 9.92
C LEU A 185 -10.71 4.78 10.57
N SER A 186 -10.68 4.27 11.81
CA SER A 186 -11.88 3.87 12.54
C SER A 186 -11.68 4.01 14.04
N GLU A 187 -12.54 4.76 14.71
CA GLU A 187 -12.53 4.84 16.18
C GLU A 187 -13.03 3.53 16.81
N GLU A 188 -14.03 2.89 16.20
CA GLU A 188 -14.64 1.64 16.71
C GLU A 188 -13.65 0.48 16.75
N LEU A 189 -12.83 0.36 15.70
CA LEU A 189 -11.82 -0.70 15.60
C LEU A 189 -10.46 -0.27 16.15
N ASP A 190 -10.36 0.97 16.63
CA ASP A 190 -9.10 1.61 16.97
C ASP A 190 -8.06 1.42 15.87
N LEU A 191 -8.29 1.99 14.68
CA LEU A 191 -7.40 1.83 13.53
C LEU A 191 -6.90 3.17 13.01
N ILE A 192 -5.59 3.27 12.90
CA ILE A 192 -4.87 4.35 12.24
C ILE A 192 -4.29 3.79 10.95
N LEU A 193 -4.50 4.51 9.86
CA LEU A 193 -3.77 4.28 8.61
C LEU A 193 -2.48 5.10 8.67
N VAL A 194 -1.35 4.46 8.40
CA VAL A 194 -0.06 5.13 8.24
C VAL A 194 0.33 5.03 6.78
N VAL A 195 0.62 6.16 6.15
CA VAL A 195 1.14 6.19 4.77
C VAL A 195 2.45 6.95 4.77
N ARG A 196 3.48 6.37 4.16
CA ARG A 196 4.81 6.95 4.07
C ARG A 196 5.25 7.05 2.63
N ALA A 197 6.00 8.10 2.32
CA ALA A 197 6.62 8.28 1.01
C ALA A 197 8.09 8.67 1.17
N THR A 198 8.95 7.97 0.44
CA THR A 198 10.40 8.18 0.42
C THR A 198 10.87 8.31 -1.03
N PRO A 199 11.64 9.35 -1.39
CA PRO A 199 12.18 9.45 -2.74
C PRO A 199 13.22 8.37 -2.96
N ILE A 200 13.23 7.78 -4.15
CA ILE A 200 14.21 6.76 -4.54
C ILE A 200 15.44 7.45 -5.11
N GLU A 201 16.61 6.90 -4.78
CA GLU A 201 17.91 7.33 -5.31
C GLU A 201 18.53 6.22 -6.16
N GLY A 202 19.55 6.56 -6.95
CA GLY A 202 20.27 5.60 -7.79
C GLY A 202 19.53 5.17 -9.06
N GLU A 203 19.91 4.02 -9.60
CA GLU A 203 19.48 3.53 -10.92
C GLU A 203 17.96 3.31 -11.04
N LEU A 204 17.32 2.90 -9.95
CA LEU A 204 15.87 2.66 -9.95
C LEU A 204 15.07 3.95 -10.18
N ASN A 205 15.63 5.13 -9.87
CA ASN A 205 14.98 6.41 -10.10
C ASN A 205 14.82 6.72 -11.61
N SER A 206 15.76 6.28 -12.44
CA SER A 206 15.73 6.47 -13.90
C SER A 206 15.21 5.25 -14.67
N TRP A 207 15.14 4.08 -14.03
CA TRP A 207 14.63 2.85 -14.64
C TRP A 207 13.14 2.95 -14.98
N GLN A 208 12.79 2.67 -16.25
CA GLN A 208 11.42 2.66 -16.81
C GLN A 208 10.51 3.73 -16.19
N PRO A 209 10.85 5.02 -16.35
CA PRO A 209 10.38 6.12 -15.50
C PRO A 209 8.87 6.41 -15.64
N ASP A 210 8.22 5.84 -16.65
CA ASP A 210 6.79 5.90 -16.93
C ASP A 210 5.98 4.78 -16.25
N LYS A 211 6.63 3.80 -15.61
CA LYS A 211 5.96 2.61 -15.07
C LYS A 211 5.99 2.54 -13.56
N ASP A 212 4.85 2.15 -12.99
CA ASP A 212 4.73 1.76 -11.58
C ASP A 212 5.22 0.33 -11.36
N LEU A 213 5.92 0.09 -10.27
CA LEU A 213 6.32 -1.23 -9.80
C LEU A 213 5.63 -1.47 -8.45
N LEU A 214 4.56 -2.26 -8.46
CA LEU A 214 3.88 -2.67 -7.24
C LEU A 214 4.70 -3.76 -6.54
N VAL A 215 5.12 -3.51 -5.30
CA VAL A 215 5.77 -4.49 -4.44
C VAL A 215 4.69 -5.08 -3.54
N ARG A 216 4.14 -6.22 -3.94
CA ARG A 216 3.15 -6.89 -3.12
C ARG A 216 3.86 -7.56 -1.95
N VAL A 217 3.50 -7.13 -0.74
CA VAL A 217 4.15 -7.58 0.48
C VAL A 217 3.40 -8.79 1.01
N THR A 218 4.11 -9.91 1.15
CA THR A 218 3.67 -11.02 1.98
C THR A 218 4.33 -10.83 3.34
N PRO A 219 3.59 -10.43 4.39
CA PRO A 219 4.13 -10.40 5.75
C PRO A 219 4.63 -11.80 6.15
N PRO A 220 5.57 -11.91 7.11
CA PRO A 220 5.98 -13.21 7.61
C PRO A 220 4.74 -13.96 8.11
N GLU A 221 4.60 -15.24 7.75
CA GLU A 221 3.46 -16.05 8.19
C GLU A 221 3.33 -15.97 9.71
N VAL A 222 2.27 -15.30 10.18
CA VAL A 222 1.80 -15.48 11.54
C VAL A 222 1.20 -16.88 11.53
N ARG A 223 1.86 -17.85 12.15
CA ARG A 223 1.30 -19.21 12.26
C ARG A 223 -0.11 -19.06 12.82
N ARG A 224 -1.11 -19.63 12.13
CA ARG A 224 -2.44 -19.77 12.72
C ARG A 224 -2.25 -20.37 14.12
N PRO A 225 -2.91 -19.84 15.16
CA PRO A 225 -3.02 -20.60 16.40
C PRO A 225 -3.44 -22.00 15.98
N ARG A 226 -2.69 -23.03 16.39
CA ARG A 226 -3.15 -24.40 16.18
C ARG A 226 -4.53 -24.44 16.82
N SER A 227 -5.58 -24.49 16.00
CA SER A 227 -6.92 -24.81 16.47
C SER A 227 -6.75 -26.08 17.28
N GLY A 228 -7.25 -26.04 18.53
CA GLY A 228 -7.03 -27.08 19.53
C GLY A 228 -7.05 -28.47 18.88
N MET A 229 -5.96 -29.22 19.11
CA MET A 229 -6.14 -30.65 19.21
C MET A 229 -6.94 -30.84 20.50
N ASP A 230 -8.21 -31.19 20.33
CA ASP A 230 -8.94 -31.98 21.33
C ASP A 230 -8.17 -33.28 21.63
#